data_AF-A0A661VMS9-F1
#
_entry.id   AF-A0A661VMS9-F1
#
_cell.length_a   1.000
_cell.length_b   1.000
_cell.length_c   1.000
_cell.angle_alpha   90.00
_cell.angle_beta   90.00
_cell.angle_gamma   90.00
#
_symmetry.space_group_name_H-M   'P 1'
#
loop_
_entity.id
_entity.type
_entity.pdbx_description
1 polymer ?
#
loop_
_entity_poly.entity_id
_entity_poly.type
_entity_poly.pdbx_seq_one_letter_code
_entity_poly.pdbx_strand_id
1 'polypeptide(L)'
;MDWSRTQAFSEERRGNIWINLQGRDPQGIVEPGIEYETLRSEIIAALESMAAPETGAPVVHKVWRREELFDGPFLDCIPDLLVEVESPSQFSIHRGDHSGPAIRLLTEQEINALTITGDHRMDGTLILHGPGIRSGVTITRVDMRDVLPTVLYMMGEPVPVYAEGRVVEEAFLAEWFAAHPLTYGGVGAQMRDQEGYAYSEKEHRWIEERLAGLGYMD
;
A
#
# COMPACT_ATOMS: atom_id res chain seq x y z
N MET A 1 11.67 -20.38 11.80
CA MET A 1 10.54 -20.59 10.87
C MET A 1 10.91 -21.77 10.00
N ASP A 2 9.98 -22.70 9.76
CA ASP A 2 10.20 -23.89 8.92
C ASP A 2 9.41 -23.74 7.62
N TRP A 3 10.08 -23.25 6.57
CA TRP A 3 9.45 -22.91 5.28
C TRP A 3 8.79 -24.10 4.61
N SER A 4 9.30 -25.32 4.83
CA SER A 4 8.74 -26.55 4.26
C SER A 4 7.35 -26.90 4.81
N ARG A 5 6.93 -26.23 5.89
CA ARG A 5 5.65 -26.45 6.57
C ARG A 5 4.82 -25.18 6.72
N THR A 6 5.28 -24.07 6.16
CA THR A 6 4.61 -22.77 6.22
C THR A 6 3.86 -22.52 4.92
N GLN A 7 2.53 -22.51 4.98
CA GLN A 7 1.67 -22.25 3.81
C GLN A 7 1.44 -20.75 3.56
N ALA A 8 1.46 -19.94 4.62
CA ALA A 8 1.30 -18.49 4.54
C ALA A 8 2.13 -17.80 5.64
N PHE A 9 2.57 -16.59 5.37
CA PHE A 9 3.44 -15.81 6.25
C PHE A 9 3.17 -14.30 6.08
N SER A 10 3.65 -13.51 7.03
CA SER A 10 3.63 -12.04 6.96
C SER A 10 5.05 -11.54 7.17
N GLU A 11 5.60 -10.83 6.21
CA GLU A 11 6.90 -10.14 6.35
C GLU A 11 6.74 -8.78 7.02
N GLU A 12 5.55 -8.20 6.89
CA GLU A 12 5.29 -6.86 7.35
C GLU A 12 4.74 -6.84 8.78
N ARG A 13 5.08 -5.76 9.48
CA ARG A 13 4.55 -5.50 10.82
C ARG A 13 3.08 -5.07 10.81
N ARG A 14 2.45 -4.90 9.63
CA ARG A 14 1.02 -4.59 9.43
C ARG A 14 0.13 -5.81 9.21
N GLY A 15 0.72 -7.02 9.13
CA GLY A 15 -0.04 -8.26 9.07
C GLY A 15 -0.60 -8.60 7.69
N ASN A 16 -0.06 -7.97 6.61
CA ASN A 16 -0.36 -8.38 5.24
C ASN A 16 0.23 -9.76 4.95
N ILE A 17 -0.50 -10.59 4.23
CA ILE A 17 -0.23 -12.02 4.14
C ILE A 17 0.23 -12.40 2.75
N TRP A 18 1.36 -13.09 2.72
CA TRP A 18 1.89 -13.82 1.58
C TRP A 18 1.53 -15.30 1.72
N ILE A 19 1.10 -15.92 0.62
CA ILE A 19 1.03 -17.36 0.47
C ILE A 19 2.42 -17.86 0.05
N ASN A 20 2.94 -18.92 0.66
CA ASN A 20 4.21 -19.51 0.27
C ASN A 20 4.03 -20.33 -1.02
N LEU A 21 3.98 -19.63 -2.15
CA LEU A 21 3.49 -20.09 -3.44
C LEU A 21 4.60 -20.72 -4.26
N GLN A 22 4.34 -21.91 -4.79
CA GLN A 22 5.27 -22.60 -5.69
C GLN A 22 5.52 -21.79 -6.97
N GLY A 23 6.78 -21.70 -7.37
CA GLY A 23 7.21 -21.00 -8.58
C GLY A 23 7.40 -19.48 -8.40
N ARG A 24 6.82 -18.88 -7.35
CA ARG A 24 7.12 -17.49 -6.94
C ARG A 24 8.13 -17.45 -5.80
N ASP A 25 7.89 -18.25 -4.76
CA ASP A 25 8.67 -18.22 -3.54
C ASP A 25 9.74 -19.34 -3.54
N PRO A 26 10.99 -19.10 -3.08
CA PRO A 26 12.09 -20.06 -3.21
C PRO A 26 11.86 -21.44 -2.56
N GLN A 27 11.04 -21.48 -1.50
CA GLN A 27 10.61 -22.70 -0.81
C GLN A 27 9.08 -22.80 -0.77
N GLY A 28 8.43 -22.29 -1.82
CA GLY A 28 6.99 -22.39 -2.03
C GLY A 28 6.51 -23.83 -1.87
N ILE A 29 5.43 -24.02 -1.12
CA ILE A 29 4.81 -25.34 -0.92
C ILE A 29 3.37 -25.40 -1.40
N VAL A 30 2.70 -24.25 -1.53
CA VAL A 30 1.31 -24.16 -1.97
C VAL A 30 1.27 -24.16 -3.49
N GLU A 31 0.52 -25.07 -4.10
CA GLU A 31 0.36 -25.13 -5.56
C GLU A 31 -0.49 -23.95 -6.09
N PRO A 32 -0.15 -23.37 -7.25
CA PRO A 32 -0.99 -22.38 -7.89
C PRO A 32 -2.35 -22.97 -8.31
N GLY A 33 -3.35 -22.11 -8.43
CA GLY A 33 -4.70 -22.51 -8.82
C GLY A 33 -5.58 -22.81 -7.61
N ILE A 34 -6.15 -24.01 -7.55
CA ILE A 34 -7.22 -24.32 -6.58
C ILE A 34 -6.74 -24.32 -5.13
N GLU A 35 -5.52 -24.81 -4.85
CA GLU A 35 -4.97 -24.84 -3.49
C GLU A 35 -4.73 -23.42 -2.98
N TYR A 36 -4.05 -22.60 -3.78
CA TYR A 36 -3.85 -21.17 -3.53
C TYR A 36 -5.16 -20.42 -3.25
N GLU A 37 -6.17 -20.55 -4.13
CA GLU A 37 -7.44 -19.83 -3.96
C GLU A 37 -8.27 -20.34 -2.77
N THR A 38 -8.18 -21.64 -2.46
CA THR A 38 -8.83 -22.21 -1.28
C THR A 38 -8.19 -21.66 -0.02
N LEU A 39 -6.85 -21.69 0.09
CA LEU A 39 -6.13 -21.17 1.25
C LEU A 39 -6.38 -19.67 1.46
N ARG A 40 -6.39 -18.86 0.40
CA ARG A 40 -6.76 -17.44 0.50
C ARG A 40 -8.14 -17.26 1.09
N SER A 41 -9.12 -18.03 0.59
CA SER A 41 -10.51 -17.94 1.05
C SER A 41 -10.66 -18.37 2.50
N GLU A 42 -9.94 -19.42 2.94
CA GLU A 42 -9.91 -19.86 4.34
C GLU A 42 -9.32 -18.80 5.27
N ILE A 43 -8.21 -18.18 4.88
CA ILE A 43 -7.56 -17.11 5.66
C ILE A 43 -8.48 -15.88 5.77
N ILE A 44 -9.07 -15.44 4.65
CA ILE A 44 -10.04 -14.32 4.64
C ILE A 44 -11.18 -14.64 5.61
N ALA A 45 -11.84 -15.79 5.47
CA ALA A 45 -12.96 -16.16 6.31
C ALA A 45 -12.59 -16.25 7.80
N ALA A 46 -11.43 -16.82 8.13
CA ALA A 46 -10.95 -16.92 9.50
C ALA A 46 -10.73 -15.54 10.13
N LEU A 47 -10.05 -14.63 9.42
CA LEU A 47 -9.73 -13.29 9.92
C LEU A 47 -10.99 -12.41 10.03
N GLU A 48 -11.85 -12.41 9.02
CA GLU A 48 -13.09 -11.62 9.03
C GLU A 48 -14.13 -12.14 10.05
N SER A 49 -14.01 -13.39 10.49
CA SER A 49 -14.85 -13.93 11.57
C SER A 49 -14.42 -13.51 12.98
N MET A 50 -13.25 -12.87 13.13
CA MET A 50 -12.73 -12.48 14.44
C MET A 50 -13.53 -11.33 15.04
N ALA A 51 -14.02 -11.55 16.26
CA ALA A 51 -14.75 -10.54 17.03
C ALA A 51 -14.11 -10.34 18.40
N ALA A 52 -14.09 -9.08 18.87
CA ALA A 52 -13.67 -8.73 20.21
C ALA A 52 -14.63 -9.39 21.22
N PRO A 53 -14.14 -10.21 22.17
CA PRO A 53 -15.01 -11.02 23.02
C PRO A 53 -15.87 -10.20 23.97
N GLU A 54 -15.45 -8.99 24.34
CA GLU A 54 -16.18 -8.11 25.25
C GLU A 54 -17.35 -7.39 24.57
N THR A 55 -17.20 -7.03 23.29
CA THR A 55 -18.15 -6.16 22.57
C THR A 55 -18.86 -6.85 21.41
N GLY A 56 -18.32 -7.97 20.92
CA GLY A 56 -18.75 -8.61 19.68
C GLY A 56 -18.43 -7.82 18.41
N ALA A 57 -17.70 -6.69 18.52
CA ALA A 57 -17.30 -5.90 17.36
C ALA A 57 -16.25 -6.64 16.52
N PRO A 58 -16.25 -6.49 15.19
CA PRO A 58 -15.21 -7.09 14.35
C PRO A 58 -13.82 -6.56 14.75
N VAL A 59 -12.80 -7.42 14.65
CA VAL A 59 -11.39 -7.04 14.83
C VAL A 59 -10.74 -6.70 13.48
N VAL A 60 -11.19 -7.36 12.43
CA VAL A 60 -10.78 -7.11 11.05
C VAL A 60 -11.97 -6.53 10.31
N HIS A 61 -11.80 -5.36 9.70
CA HIS A 61 -12.83 -4.72 8.90
C HIS A 61 -13.05 -5.48 7.60
N LYS A 62 -11.94 -5.75 6.89
CA LYS A 62 -11.93 -6.48 5.63
C LYS A 62 -10.55 -7.07 5.33
N VAL A 63 -10.52 -8.20 4.65
CA VAL A 63 -9.29 -8.71 4.01
C VAL A 63 -9.44 -8.57 2.50
N TRP A 64 -8.60 -7.73 1.90
CA TRP A 64 -8.60 -7.47 0.47
C TRP A 64 -7.69 -8.45 -0.25
N ARG A 65 -8.17 -9.01 -1.36
CA ARG A 65 -7.29 -9.62 -2.36
C ARG A 65 -6.52 -8.50 -3.07
N ARG A 66 -5.23 -8.70 -3.34
CA ARG A 66 -4.42 -7.68 -4.04
C ARG A 66 -5.04 -7.23 -5.37
N GLU A 67 -5.69 -8.15 -6.08
CA GLU A 67 -6.35 -7.87 -7.37
C GLU A 67 -7.63 -7.02 -7.23
N GLU A 68 -8.17 -6.86 -6.01
CA GLU A 68 -9.28 -5.92 -5.76
C GLU A 68 -8.79 -4.47 -5.65
N LEU A 69 -7.52 -4.26 -5.30
CA LEU A 69 -6.94 -2.94 -5.00
C LEU A 69 -5.97 -2.46 -6.06
N PHE A 70 -5.26 -3.39 -6.69
CA PHE A 70 -4.16 -3.10 -7.60
C PHE A 70 -4.33 -3.88 -8.90
N ASP A 71 -3.72 -3.35 -9.95
CA ASP A 71 -3.57 -4.00 -11.25
C ASP A 71 -2.16 -3.76 -11.80
N GLY A 72 -1.89 -4.30 -12.99
CA GLY A 72 -0.62 -4.10 -13.68
C GLY A 72 0.42 -5.22 -13.46
N PRO A 73 1.62 -5.04 -14.04
CA PRO A 73 2.60 -6.12 -14.20
C PRO A 73 3.33 -6.51 -12.91
N PHE A 74 3.13 -5.75 -11.82
CA PHE A 74 3.83 -5.94 -10.56
C PHE A 74 2.96 -6.53 -9.46
N LEU A 75 1.79 -7.10 -9.80
CA LEU A 75 0.91 -7.74 -8.82
C LEU A 75 1.64 -8.81 -8.00
N ASP A 76 2.58 -9.54 -8.61
CA ASP A 76 3.37 -10.56 -7.92
C ASP A 76 4.38 -10.01 -6.89
N CYS A 77 4.59 -8.69 -6.87
CA CYS A 77 5.38 -7.99 -5.86
C CYS A 77 4.54 -7.46 -4.70
N ILE A 78 3.23 -7.72 -4.70
CA ILE A 78 2.29 -7.28 -3.66
C ILE A 78 1.83 -8.52 -2.87
N PRO A 79 1.68 -8.43 -1.52
CA PRO A 79 1.15 -9.51 -0.71
C PRO A 79 -0.18 -10.03 -1.24
N ASP A 80 -0.42 -11.33 -1.15
CA ASP A 80 -1.63 -11.96 -1.68
C ASP A 80 -2.91 -11.45 -1.02
N LEU A 81 -2.83 -11.09 0.27
CA LEU A 81 -3.93 -10.55 1.05
C LEU A 81 -3.48 -9.32 1.85
N LEU A 82 -4.27 -8.25 1.79
CA LEU A 82 -4.06 -7.03 2.57
C LEU A 82 -5.12 -6.94 3.67
N VAL A 83 -4.69 -6.82 4.93
CA VAL A 83 -5.58 -6.87 6.09
C VAL A 83 -5.90 -5.44 6.55
N GLU A 84 -7.18 -5.06 6.45
CA GLU A 84 -7.71 -3.82 7.00
C GLU A 84 -8.31 -4.12 8.37
N VAL A 85 -7.64 -3.66 9.42
CA VAL A 85 -8.09 -3.86 10.80
C VAL A 85 -9.24 -2.91 11.16
N GLU A 86 -10.24 -3.43 11.85
CA GLU A 86 -11.28 -2.60 12.47
C GLU A 86 -10.71 -2.06 13.78
N SER A 87 -10.50 -0.75 13.88
CA SER A 87 -9.99 -0.19 15.13
C SER A 87 -10.66 1.12 15.53
N PRO A 88 -11.42 1.15 16.64
CA PRO A 88 -11.93 2.38 17.24
C PRO A 88 -10.81 3.19 17.94
N SER A 89 -9.67 2.57 18.23
CA SER A 89 -8.49 3.17 18.86
C SER A 89 -7.25 2.79 18.07
N GLN A 90 -6.43 3.75 17.64
CA GLN A 90 -5.25 3.42 16.85
C GLN A 90 -4.26 2.68 17.76
N PHE A 91 -3.91 1.43 17.43
CA PHE A 91 -2.94 0.64 18.18
C PHE A 91 -1.66 0.51 17.36
N SER A 92 -0.52 0.81 17.96
CA SER A 92 0.79 0.48 17.43
C SER A 92 1.05 -1.02 17.60
N ILE A 93 0.61 -1.80 16.61
CA ILE A 93 0.96 -3.21 16.42
C ILE A 93 2.48 -3.49 16.43
N HIS A 94 3.31 -2.44 16.32
CA HIS A 94 4.77 -2.50 16.32
C HIS A 94 5.44 -2.53 17.70
N ARG A 95 4.68 -2.30 18.79
CA ARG A 95 5.24 -2.18 20.16
C ARG A 95 4.83 -3.33 21.09
N GLY A 96 4.10 -4.32 20.57
CA GLY A 96 3.65 -5.47 21.35
C GLY A 96 4.71 -6.56 21.48
N ASP A 97 4.62 -7.36 22.53
CA ASP A 97 5.27 -8.67 22.62
C ASP A 97 4.50 -9.68 21.76
N HIS A 98 5.17 -10.24 20.75
CA HIS A 98 4.64 -11.27 19.84
C HIS A 98 5.02 -12.70 20.27
N SER A 99 5.57 -12.87 21.48
CA SER A 99 5.77 -14.18 22.06
C SER A 99 4.47 -14.76 22.64
N GLY A 100 4.35 -16.08 22.64
CA GLY A 100 3.19 -16.78 23.18
C GLY A 100 2.20 -17.26 22.11
N PRO A 101 0.91 -17.45 22.47
CA PRO A 101 -0.08 -18.00 21.56
C PRO A 101 -0.41 -17.03 20.41
N ALA A 102 -0.78 -17.59 19.25
CA ALA A 102 -1.12 -16.82 18.05
C ALA A 102 -2.29 -15.84 18.27
N ILE A 103 -3.19 -16.14 19.21
CA ILE A 103 -4.27 -15.26 19.65
C ILE A 103 -4.16 -15.14 21.17
N ARG A 104 -4.15 -13.90 21.67
CA ARG A 104 -4.21 -13.60 23.10
C ARG A 104 -5.04 -12.34 23.36
N LEU A 105 -5.61 -12.26 24.56
CA LEU A 105 -6.22 -11.04 25.06
C LEU A 105 -5.14 -10.08 25.55
N LEU A 106 -5.30 -8.81 25.23
CA LEU A 106 -4.45 -7.74 25.75
C LEU A 106 -5.05 -7.21 27.05
N THR A 107 -4.21 -6.94 28.03
CA THR A 107 -4.60 -6.23 29.25
C THR A 107 -4.87 -4.75 28.96
N GLU A 108 -5.63 -4.07 29.83
CA GLU A 108 -5.86 -2.62 29.71
C GLU A 108 -4.54 -1.82 29.68
N GLN A 109 -3.53 -2.25 30.44
CA GLN A 109 -2.22 -1.60 30.46
C GLN A 109 -1.50 -1.75 29.11
N GLU A 110 -1.56 -2.93 28.49
CA GLU A 110 -0.99 -3.16 27.15
C GLU A 110 -1.75 -2.35 26.10
N ILE A 111 -3.08 -2.36 26.14
CA ILE A 111 -3.93 -1.52 25.29
C ILE A 111 -3.49 -0.06 25.39
N ASN A 112 -3.38 0.49 26.60
CA ASN A 112 -2.94 1.87 26.82
C ASN A 112 -1.52 2.14 26.33
N ALA A 113 -0.60 1.19 26.48
CA ALA A 113 0.79 1.33 26.00
C ALA A 113 0.91 1.26 24.47
N LEU A 114 -0.03 0.58 23.82
CA LEU A 114 -0.08 0.43 22.36
C LEU A 114 -0.87 1.56 21.70
N THR A 115 -1.73 2.28 22.43
CA THR A 115 -2.51 3.40 21.87
C THR A 115 -1.59 4.46 21.22
N ILE A 116 -1.93 4.82 19.98
CA ILE A 116 -1.34 5.93 19.24
C ILE A 116 -2.39 6.99 18.91
N THR A 117 -1.92 8.18 18.54
CA THR A 117 -2.75 9.35 18.25
C THR A 117 -2.86 9.66 16.76
N GLY A 118 -2.21 8.87 15.90
CA GLY A 118 -2.35 8.95 14.44
C GLY A 118 -2.01 7.62 13.77
N ASP A 119 -2.77 7.27 12.72
CA ASP A 119 -2.52 6.17 11.80
C ASP A 119 -3.06 6.57 10.42
N HIS A 120 -2.64 5.84 9.40
CA HIS A 120 -3.08 6.07 8.02
C HIS A 120 -4.57 5.74 7.87
N ARG A 121 -5.24 6.50 7.00
CA ARG A 121 -6.63 6.26 6.60
C ARG A 121 -6.68 6.12 5.09
N MET A 122 -7.70 5.40 4.61
CA MET A 122 -7.95 5.23 3.18
C MET A 122 -8.18 6.58 2.50
N ASP A 123 -9.02 7.42 3.10
CA ASP A 123 -9.36 8.73 2.55
C ASP A 123 -8.38 9.81 3.02
N GLY A 124 -7.87 10.58 2.06
CA GLY A 124 -7.05 11.77 2.28
C GLY A 124 -7.82 13.08 2.05
N THR A 125 -7.11 14.20 2.21
CA THR A 125 -7.65 15.54 1.92
C THR A 125 -6.88 16.18 0.78
N LEU A 126 -7.56 16.59 -0.28
CA LEU A 126 -7.01 17.41 -1.35
C LEU A 126 -7.53 18.85 -1.23
N ILE A 127 -6.61 19.82 -1.25
CA ILE A 127 -6.94 21.26 -1.30
C ILE A 127 -6.19 21.86 -2.48
N LEU A 128 -6.93 22.46 -3.41
CA LEU A 128 -6.37 23.14 -4.58
C LEU A 128 -6.56 24.66 -4.42
N HIS A 129 -5.50 25.42 -4.70
CA HIS A 129 -5.53 26.87 -4.67
C HIS A 129 -4.57 27.44 -5.71
N GLY A 130 -5.05 28.37 -6.52
CA GLY A 130 -4.24 29.05 -7.52
C GLY A 130 -5.09 29.67 -8.64
N PRO A 131 -4.43 30.31 -9.63
CA PRO A 131 -5.11 30.81 -10.83
C PRO A 131 -5.90 29.71 -11.53
N GLY A 132 -7.09 30.03 -12.03
CA GLY A 132 -7.94 29.08 -12.74
C GLY A 132 -8.70 28.09 -11.88
N ILE A 133 -8.40 27.97 -10.58
CA ILE A 133 -9.11 27.07 -9.67
C ILE A 133 -10.43 27.71 -9.22
N ARG A 134 -11.51 26.92 -9.23
CA ARG A 134 -12.83 27.33 -8.77
C ARG A 134 -12.84 27.51 -7.25
N SER A 135 -13.43 28.60 -6.79
CA SER A 135 -13.63 28.85 -5.35
C SER A 135 -14.95 28.27 -4.84
N GLY A 136 -14.97 27.80 -3.60
CA GLY A 136 -16.18 27.35 -2.91
C GLY A 136 -16.78 26.04 -3.44
N VAL A 137 -15.97 25.21 -4.11
CA VAL A 137 -16.41 23.93 -4.68
C VAL A 137 -15.86 22.78 -3.84
N THR A 138 -16.73 21.82 -3.53
CA THR A 138 -16.33 20.52 -2.96
C THR A 138 -16.29 19.49 -4.07
N ILE A 139 -15.17 18.79 -4.20
CA ILE A 139 -14.97 17.70 -5.16
C ILE A 139 -14.94 16.40 -4.36
N THR A 140 -15.77 15.43 -4.72
CA THR A 140 -16.02 14.23 -3.90
C THR A 140 -15.49 12.93 -4.51
N ARG A 141 -14.89 12.97 -5.71
CA ARG A 141 -14.43 11.78 -6.44
C ARG A 141 -13.06 12.00 -7.07
N VAL A 142 -12.05 12.11 -6.20
CA VAL A 142 -10.66 12.25 -6.62
C VAL A 142 -9.87 11.04 -6.12
N ASP A 143 -9.21 10.35 -7.04
CA ASP A 143 -8.28 9.28 -6.72
C ASP A 143 -6.90 9.89 -6.40
N MET A 144 -6.11 9.25 -5.54
CA MET A 144 -4.73 9.68 -5.28
C MET A 144 -3.91 9.81 -6.58
N ARG A 145 -4.17 8.94 -7.56
CA ARG A 145 -3.51 8.94 -8.87
C ARG A 145 -3.81 10.20 -9.68
N ASP A 146 -4.91 10.90 -9.41
CA ASP A 146 -5.30 12.14 -10.10
C ASP A 146 -4.43 13.33 -9.67
N VAL A 147 -3.71 13.23 -8.55
CA VAL A 147 -2.87 14.33 -8.03
C VAL A 147 -1.73 14.66 -9.00
N LEU A 148 -1.00 13.66 -9.49
CA LEU A 148 0.11 13.86 -10.44
C LEU A 148 -0.31 14.60 -11.72
N PRO A 149 -1.28 14.12 -12.52
CA PRO A 149 -1.69 14.80 -13.74
C PRO A 149 -2.27 16.20 -13.46
N THR A 150 -2.99 16.37 -12.36
CA THR A 150 -3.54 17.68 -11.96
C THR A 150 -2.44 18.69 -11.66
N VAL A 151 -1.42 18.30 -10.88
CA VAL A 151 -0.30 19.18 -10.55
C VAL A 151 0.53 19.53 -11.78
N LEU A 152 0.81 18.57 -12.66
CA LEU A 152 1.53 18.84 -13.92
C LEU A 152 0.77 19.83 -14.80
N TYR A 153 -0.55 19.65 -14.94
CA TYR A 153 -1.39 20.59 -15.66
C TYR A 153 -1.36 21.99 -15.04
N MET A 154 -1.42 22.10 -13.71
CA MET A 154 -1.28 23.40 -13.00
C MET A 154 0.07 24.07 -13.25
N MET A 155 1.12 23.28 -13.48
CA MET A 155 2.46 23.78 -13.80
C MET A 155 2.64 24.12 -15.29
N GLY A 156 1.64 23.85 -16.14
CA GLY A 156 1.76 24.00 -17.59
C GLY A 156 2.63 22.94 -18.26
N GLU A 157 2.89 21.83 -17.57
CA GLU A 157 3.68 20.71 -18.08
C GLU A 157 2.78 19.67 -18.77
N PRO A 158 3.28 18.97 -19.81
CA PRO A 158 2.53 17.88 -20.44
C PRO A 158 2.28 16.72 -19.47
N VAL A 159 1.05 16.22 -19.45
CA VAL A 159 0.68 15.03 -18.66
C VAL A 159 1.24 13.77 -19.32
N PRO A 160 1.95 12.89 -18.58
CA PRO A 160 2.46 11.64 -19.13
C PRO A 160 1.34 10.77 -19.68
N VAL A 161 1.50 10.24 -20.90
CA VAL A 161 0.53 9.32 -21.52
C VAL A 161 0.33 8.00 -20.75
N TYR A 162 1.27 7.68 -19.86
CA TYR A 162 1.22 6.50 -18.99
C TYR A 162 0.70 6.83 -17.58
N ALA A 163 0.32 8.08 -17.30
CA ALA A 163 -0.34 8.40 -16.04
C ALA A 163 -1.73 7.76 -16.01
N GLU A 164 -2.01 6.97 -14.98
CA GLU A 164 -3.29 6.26 -14.82
C GLU A 164 -4.41 7.19 -14.34
N GLY A 165 -4.07 8.20 -13.55
CA GLY A 165 -5.02 9.21 -13.07
C GLY A 165 -5.40 10.21 -14.15
N ARG A 166 -6.45 10.98 -13.88
CA ARG A 166 -6.93 12.07 -14.73
C ARG A 166 -6.63 13.43 -14.11
N VAL A 167 -6.61 14.47 -14.95
CA VAL A 167 -6.72 15.84 -14.45
C VAL A 167 -8.08 15.99 -13.78
N VAL A 168 -8.12 16.57 -12.57
CA VAL A 168 -9.36 16.90 -11.86
C VAL A 168 -9.97 18.17 -12.49
N GLU A 169 -10.51 18.03 -13.70
CA GLU A 169 -11.01 19.15 -14.51
C GLU A 169 -12.10 19.95 -13.79
N GLU A 170 -12.92 19.29 -12.97
CA GLU A 170 -13.99 19.93 -12.19
C GLU A 170 -13.48 20.94 -11.15
N ALA A 171 -12.18 20.92 -10.85
CA ALA A 171 -11.51 21.91 -10.01
C ALA A 171 -11.25 23.25 -10.72
N PHE A 172 -11.27 23.29 -12.05
CA PHE A 172 -10.88 24.46 -12.84
C PHE A 172 -12.08 25.20 -13.45
N LEU A 173 -11.88 26.49 -13.69
CA LEU A 173 -12.80 27.33 -14.46
C LEU A 173 -12.78 26.90 -15.93
N ALA A 174 -13.94 26.94 -16.59
CA ALA A 174 -14.04 26.50 -18.00
C ALA A 174 -13.17 27.36 -18.93
N GLU A 175 -13.09 28.66 -18.67
CA GLU A 175 -12.23 29.61 -19.39
C GLU A 175 -10.73 29.35 -19.18
N TRP A 176 -10.35 28.67 -18.09
CA TRP A 176 -8.95 28.33 -17.84
C TRP A 176 -8.43 27.34 -18.88
N PHE A 177 -9.20 26.29 -19.18
CA PHE A 177 -8.86 25.30 -20.21
C PHE A 177 -8.80 25.89 -21.62
N ALA A 178 -9.62 26.90 -21.91
CA ALA A 178 -9.56 27.60 -23.20
C ALA A 178 -8.24 28.38 -23.38
N ALA A 179 -7.70 28.94 -22.30
CA ALA A 179 -6.43 29.68 -22.32
C ALA A 179 -5.20 28.78 -22.14
N HIS A 180 -5.35 27.62 -21.48
CA HIS A 180 -4.29 26.67 -21.17
C HIS A 180 -4.70 25.26 -21.61
N PRO A 181 -4.58 24.93 -22.91
CA PRO A 181 -4.99 23.60 -23.39
C PRO A 181 -4.21 22.49 -22.69
N LEU A 182 -4.92 21.47 -22.22
CA LEU A 182 -4.31 20.25 -21.67
C LEU A 182 -3.49 19.56 -22.76
N THR A 183 -2.24 19.26 -22.45
CA THR A 183 -1.34 18.54 -23.36
C THR A 183 -0.88 17.24 -22.72
N TYR A 184 -0.66 16.24 -23.58
CA TYR A 184 -0.11 14.95 -23.17
C TYR A 184 1.26 14.74 -23.83
N GLY A 185 2.18 14.12 -23.10
CA GLY A 185 3.56 13.92 -23.56
C GLY A 185 4.25 12.76 -22.86
N GLY A 186 5.54 12.60 -23.13
CA GLY A 186 6.37 11.52 -22.59
C GLY A 186 6.28 10.23 -23.41
N VAL A 187 7.42 9.58 -23.58
CA VAL A 187 7.46 8.19 -24.05
C VAL A 187 7.21 7.33 -22.82
N GLY A 188 6.35 6.30 -22.93
CA GLY A 188 6.13 5.33 -21.85
C GLY A 188 7.45 4.95 -21.21
N ALA A 189 7.49 4.91 -19.87
CA ALA A 189 8.67 4.44 -19.16
C ALA A 189 9.06 3.09 -19.76
N GLN A 190 10.13 3.07 -20.57
CA GLN A 190 10.72 1.80 -20.96
C GLN A 190 11.16 1.18 -19.65
N MET A 191 10.51 0.08 -19.26
CA MET A 191 11.03 -0.74 -18.20
C MET A 191 12.43 -1.11 -18.65
N ARG A 192 13.43 -0.52 -18.00
CA ARG A 192 14.76 -1.07 -18.08
C ARG A 192 14.59 -2.45 -17.47
N ASP A 193 14.73 -3.49 -18.28
CA ASP A 193 14.87 -4.84 -17.77
C ASP A 193 15.84 -4.76 -16.58
N GLN A 194 15.39 -5.22 -15.42
CA GLN A 194 16.26 -5.35 -14.24
C GLN A 194 17.33 -6.45 -14.43
N GLU A 195 17.52 -6.95 -15.65
CA GLU A 195 18.70 -7.72 -16.00
C GLU A 195 19.92 -6.80 -16.04
N GLY A 196 20.52 -6.60 -14.86
CA GLY A 196 21.91 -6.14 -14.76
C GLY A 196 22.15 -4.74 -14.19
N TYR A 197 21.30 -4.22 -13.31
CA TYR A 197 21.72 -3.09 -12.45
C TYR A 197 22.64 -3.61 -11.34
N ALA A 198 23.82 -4.11 -11.72
CA ALA A 198 24.93 -4.27 -10.80
C ALA A 198 25.44 -2.86 -10.48
N TYR A 199 25.28 -2.42 -9.23
CA TYR A 199 25.95 -1.20 -8.77
C TYR A 199 27.43 -1.31 -9.13
N SER A 200 27.95 -0.28 -9.77
CA SER A 200 29.40 -0.15 -9.90
C SER A 200 30.02 -0.16 -8.50
N GLU A 201 31.27 -0.59 -8.36
CA GLU A 201 31.95 -0.55 -7.05
C GLU A 201 31.90 0.85 -6.41
N LYS A 202 31.84 1.90 -7.23
CA LYS A 202 31.72 3.28 -6.78
C LYS A 202 30.35 3.58 -6.18
N GLU A 203 29.27 3.09 -6.82
CA GLU A 203 27.91 3.24 -6.29
C GLU A 203 27.72 2.41 -5.03
N HIS A 204 28.26 1.19 -5.00
CA HIS A 204 28.24 0.33 -3.81
C HIS A 204 28.90 1.03 -2.62
N ARG A 205 30.12 1.56 -2.81
CA ARG A 205 30.85 2.29 -1.78
C ARG A 205 30.14 3.56 -1.32
N TRP A 206 29.51 4.29 -2.24
CA TRP A 206 28.74 5.48 -1.90
C TRP A 206 27.49 5.14 -1.08
N ILE A 207 26.80 4.05 -1.42
CA ILE A 207 25.67 3.54 -0.62
C ILE A 207 26.17 3.12 0.76
N GLU A 208 27.29 2.41 0.84
CA GLU A 208 27.89 1.96 2.09
C GLU A 208 28.26 3.15 3.01
N GLU A 209 28.95 4.15 2.49
CA GLU A 209 29.30 5.38 3.22
C GLU A 209 28.06 6.12 3.73
N ARG A 210 26.99 6.16 2.93
CA ARG A 210 25.73 6.81 3.32
C ARG A 210 25.02 6.02 4.42
N LEU A 211 25.00 4.69 4.32
CA LEU A 211 24.40 3.82 5.32
C LEU A 211 25.18 3.85 6.65
N ALA A 212 26.52 3.86 6.59
CA ALA A 212 27.38 4.06 7.76
C ALA A 212 27.16 5.44 8.40
N GLY A 213 27.08 6.51 7.59
CA GLY A 213 26.76 7.86 8.08
C GLY A 213 25.36 7.99 8.71
N LEU A 214 24.46 7.06 8.41
CA LEU A 214 23.12 6.96 9.00
C LEU A 214 23.06 5.94 10.16
N GLY A 215 24.17 5.27 10.49
CA GLY A 215 24.27 4.33 11.61
C GLY A 215 23.68 2.93 11.34
N TYR A 216 23.52 2.55 10.07
CA TYR A 216 23.02 1.24 9.67
C TYR A 216 24.11 0.19 9.47
N MET A 217 25.38 0.58 9.56
CA MET A 217 26.55 -0.29 9.50
C MET A 217 27.60 0.19 10.49
N ASP A 218 28.29 -0.77 11.13
CA ASP A 218 29.39 -0.54 12.08
C ASP A 218 30.75 -0.39 11.37
#